data_AF-A0A535QM99-F1
#
_entry.id   AF-A0A535QM99-F1
#
_cell.length_a   1.000
_cell.length_b   1.000
_cell.length_c   1.000
_cell.angle_alpha   90.00
_cell.angle_beta   90.00
_cell.angle_gamma   90.00
#
_symmetry.space_group_name_H-M   'P 1'
#
loop_
_entity.id
_entity.type
_entity.pdbx_description
1 polymer ?
#
loop_
_entity_poly.entity_id
_entity_poly.type
_entity_poly.pdbx_seq_one_letter_code
_entity_poly.pdbx_strand_id
1 'polypeptide(L)'
;MNTRLRLLASIGIPLLLIVLVVGAFLWQQHVAGTAASPHGTQKMTTMKLALDWTPNTNHTGIYVALKKGWYRDEGINLLGYNATKRPEWQSVRGLWRAI
;
A
#
# COMPACT_ATOMS: atom_id res chain seq x y z
N MET A 1 -32.33 -3.70 -44.50
CA MET A 1 -31.18 -3.96 -43.60
C MET A 1 -31.24 -5.39 -43.12
N ASN A 2 -30.17 -6.14 -43.37
CA ASN A 2 -29.95 -7.54 -43.02
C ASN A 2 -29.93 -7.74 -41.49
N THR A 3 -30.95 -8.40 -40.94
CA THR A 3 -31.14 -8.68 -39.50
C THR A 3 -29.90 -9.28 -38.82
N ARG A 4 -29.10 -10.07 -39.56
CA ARG A 4 -27.83 -10.63 -39.09
C ARG A 4 -26.79 -9.56 -38.75
N LEU A 5 -26.74 -8.46 -39.51
CA LEU A 5 -25.83 -7.35 -39.25
C LEU A 5 -26.21 -6.58 -37.98
N ARG A 6 -27.52 -6.46 -37.70
CA ARG A 6 -28.05 -5.85 -36.47
C ARG A 6 -27.77 -6.71 -35.23
N LEU A 7 -27.89 -8.03 -35.36
CA LEU A 7 -27.61 -8.96 -34.25
C LEU A 7 -26.12 -9.01 -33.90
N LEU A 8 -25.24 -9.04 -34.91
CA LEU A 8 -23.79 -9.02 -34.71
C LEU A 8 -23.31 -7.69 -34.11
N ALA A 9 -23.88 -6.57 -34.54
CA ALA A 9 -23.58 -5.26 -33.95
C ALA A 9 -24.03 -5.17 -32.48
N SER A 10 -25.19 -5.72 -32.12
CA SER A 10 -25.74 -5.67 -30.76
C SER A 10 -24.92 -6.44 -29.71
N ILE A 11 -24.13 -7.43 -30.14
CA ILE A 11 -23.27 -8.23 -29.24
C ILE A 11 -21.80 -7.78 -29.38
N GLY A 12 -21.35 -7.45 -30.58
CA GLY A 12 -19.98 -7.02 -30.83
C GLY A 12 -19.63 -5.68 -30.20
N ILE A 13 -20.55 -4.70 -30.26
CA ILE A 13 -20.33 -3.37 -29.67
C ILE A 13 -20.14 -3.43 -28.15
N PRO A 14 -21.01 -4.07 -27.35
CA PRO A 14 -20.80 -4.14 -25.90
C PRO A 14 -19.55 -4.95 -25.52
N LEU A 15 -19.23 -6.03 -26.23
CA LEU A 15 -17.97 -6.77 -25.98
C LEU A 15 -16.73 -5.91 -26.25
N LEU A 16 -16.73 -5.14 -27.34
CA LEU A 16 -15.63 -4.24 -27.67
C LEU A 16 -15.49 -3.13 -26.63
N LEU A 17 -16.60 -2.58 -26.12
CA LEU A 17 -16.57 -1.61 -25.01
C LEU A 17 -15.98 -2.21 -23.74
N ILE A 18 -16.34 -3.46 -23.38
CA ILE A 18 -15.79 -4.15 -22.22
C ILE A 18 -14.27 -4.34 -22.38
N VAL A 19 -13.80 -4.79 -23.55
CA VAL A 19 -12.36 -4.96 -23.82
C VAL A 19 -11.62 -3.63 -23.72
N LEU A 20 -12.19 -2.53 -24.24
CA LEU A 20 -11.58 -1.20 -24.15
C LEU A 20 -11.47 -0.71 -22.70
N VAL A 21 -12.52 -0.89 -21.89
CA VAL A 21 -12.52 -0.48 -20.47
C VAL A 21 -11.52 -1.30 -19.66
N VAL A 22 -11.50 -2.63 -19.84
CA VAL A 22 -10.56 -3.51 -19.15
C VAL A 22 -9.12 -3.21 -19.59
N GLY A 23 -8.88 -3.01 -20.88
CA GLY A 23 -7.57 -2.64 -21.41
C GLY A 23 -7.06 -1.32 -20.85
N ALA A 24 -7.92 -0.30 -20.78
CA ALA A 24 -7.57 0.99 -20.18
C ALA A 24 -7.26 0.88 -18.68
N PHE A 25 -8.05 0.09 -17.94
CA PHE A 25 -7.82 -0.15 -16.51
C PHE A 25 -6.49 -0.87 -16.25
N LEU A 26 -6.19 -1.92 -17.03
CA LEU A 26 -4.91 -2.64 -16.93
C LEU A 26 -3.72 -1.75 -17.33
N TRP A 27 -3.90 -0.85 -18.31
CA TRP A 27 -2.89 0.15 -18.67
C TRP A 27 -2.64 1.16 -17.54
N GLN A 28 -3.69 1.64 -16.88
CA GLN A 28 -3.57 2.51 -15.70
C GLN A 28 -2.82 1.83 -14.55
N GLN A 29 -3.01 0.52 -14.36
CA GLN A 29 -2.28 -0.23 -13.33
C GLN A 29 -0.78 -0.38 -13.66
N HIS A 30 -0.41 -0.47 -14.94
CA HIS A 30 0.99 -0.62 -15.32
C HIS A 30 1.79 0.69 -15.19
N VAL A 31 1.15 1.85 -15.41
CA VAL A 31 1.78 3.17 -15.22
C VAL A 31 1.95 3.51 -13.73
N ALA A 32 1.11 2.97 -12.85
CA ALA A 32 1.23 3.15 -11.39
C ALA A 32 2.28 2.23 -10.73
N GLY A 33 2.83 1.24 -11.46
CA GLY A 33 3.74 0.23 -10.92
C GLY A 33 5.23 0.60 -10.91
N THR A 34 5.63 1.74 -11.47
CA THR A 34 7.05 2.15 -11.59
C THR A 34 7.33 3.50 -10.96
N ALA A 35 6.81 3.75 -9.76
CA ALA A 35 7.40 4.74 -8.87
C ALA A 35 8.44 4.04 -7.97
N ALA A 36 9.57 3.66 -8.56
CA ALA A 36 10.78 3.60 -7.76
C ALA A 36 11.11 5.06 -7.42
N SER A 37 10.61 5.54 -6.27
CA SER A 37 10.98 6.84 -5.75
C SER A 37 12.52 6.92 -5.73
N PRO A 38 13.14 7.93 -6.34
CA PRO A 38 14.57 8.12 -6.22
C PRO A 38 14.84 8.22 -4.72
N HIS A 39 15.70 7.34 -4.20
CA HIS A 39 16.23 7.41 -2.83
C HIS A 39 17.12 8.66 -2.70
N GLY A 40 16.56 9.85 -2.92
CA GLY A 40 16.95 11.01 -2.14
C GLY A 40 16.43 10.77 -0.73
N THR A 41 17.19 11.14 0.28
CA THR A 41 16.85 11.01 1.70
C THR A 41 15.52 11.71 1.99
N GLN A 42 14.39 11.07 1.70
CA GLN A 42 13.07 11.59 2.04
C GLN A 42 13.04 11.68 3.55
N LYS A 43 12.86 12.90 4.04
CA LYS A 43 12.83 13.18 5.47
C LYS A 43 11.62 12.47 6.06
N MET A 44 11.89 11.34 6.70
CA MET A 44 10.86 10.51 7.32
C MET A 44 10.21 11.25 8.48
N THR A 45 8.89 11.39 8.43
CA THR A 45 8.12 11.89 9.58
C THR A 45 7.80 10.72 10.49
N THR A 46 8.37 10.73 11.70
CA THR A 46 8.08 9.69 12.70
C THR A 46 6.77 10.02 13.39
N MET A 47 5.82 9.09 13.34
CA MET A 47 4.51 9.21 13.96
C MET A 47 4.27 8.04 14.90
N LYS A 48 3.59 8.28 16.03
CA LYS A 48 3.20 7.23 16.97
C LYS A 48 1.71 6.96 16.83
N LEU A 49 1.35 5.70 16.60
CA LEU A 49 -0.04 5.27 16.57
C LEU A 49 -0.52 4.99 18.00
N ALA A 50 -1.48 5.78 18.47
CA ALA A 50 -2.26 5.51 19.67
C ALA A 50 -3.63 5.00 19.24
N LEU A 51 -4.04 3.83 19.74
CA LEU A 51 -5.37 3.30 19.51
C LEU A 51 -6.26 3.73 20.67
N ASP A 52 -7.50 4.11 20.37
CA ASP A 52 -8.51 4.45 21.39
C ASP A 52 -8.92 3.23 22.23
N TRP A 53 -8.74 2.01 21.69
CA TRP A 53 -9.06 0.75 22.36
C TRP A 53 -8.09 -0.37 22.00
N THR A 54 -8.30 -1.55 22.62
CA THR A 54 -7.65 -2.81 22.25
C THR A 54 -7.78 -3.07 20.74
N PRO A 55 -6.69 -3.46 20.06
CA PRO A 55 -6.73 -3.78 18.63
C PRO A 55 -7.82 -4.80 18.31
N ASN A 56 -8.62 -4.49 17.30
CA ASN A 56 -9.67 -5.35 16.75
C ASN A 56 -9.62 -5.31 15.20
N THR A 57 -10.49 -6.06 14.54
CA THR A 57 -10.52 -6.19 13.07
C THR A 57 -10.66 -4.85 12.34
N ASN A 58 -11.25 -3.82 12.97
CA ASN A 58 -11.35 -2.47 12.38
C ASN A 58 -9.97 -1.82 12.14
N HIS A 59 -8.93 -2.26 12.85
CA HIS A 59 -7.56 -1.74 12.73
C HIS A 59 -6.69 -2.53 11.74
N THR A 60 -7.21 -3.60 11.13
CA THR A 60 -6.46 -4.48 10.22
C THR A 60 -5.80 -3.71 9.08
N GLY A 61 -6.48 -2.70 8.53
CA GLY A 61 -5.95 -1.87 7.45
C GLY A 61 -4.61 -1.21 7.80
N ILE A 62 -4.45 -0.75 9.04
CA ILE A 62 -3.21 -0.11 9.51
C ILE A 62 -2.06 -1.11 9.52
N TYR A 63 -2.31 -2.34 10.00
CA TYR A 63 -1.28 -3.38 10.06
C TYR A 63 -0.93 -3.94 8.67
N VAL A 64 -1.91 -4.05 7.77
CA VAL A 64 -1.67 -4.46 6.38
C VAL A 64 -0.82 -3.43 5.67
N ALA A 65 -1.16 -2.14 5.78
CA ALA A 65 -0.39 -1.04 5.20
C ALA A 65 1.03 -0.99 5.77
N LEU A 66 1.19 -1.19 7.08
CA LEU A 66 2.51 -1.28 7.73
C LEU A 66 3.34 -2.45 7.17
N LYS A 67 2.74 -3.64 7.03
CA LYS A 67 3.42 -4.82 6.47
C LYS A 67 3.76 -4.67 4.98
N LYS A 68 2.90 -3.98 4.23
CA LYS A 68 3.11 -3.69 2.79
C LYS A 68 4.11 -2.57 2.54
N GLY A 69 4.45 -1.78 3.56
CA GLY A 69 5.42 -0.70 3.47
C GLY A 69 4.86 0.64 3.01
N TRP A 70 3.54 0.75 2.82
CA TRP A 70 2.90 1.94 2.23
C TRP A 70 3.16 3.22 3.03
N TYR A 71 3.24 3.14 4.36
CA TYR A 71 3.62 4.31 5.16
C TYR A 71 5.04 4.78 4.85
N ARG A 72 5.97 3.86 4.63
CA ARG A 72 7.36 4.21 4.30
C ARG A 72 7.46 4.83 2.91
N ASP A 73 6.66 4.35 1.97
CA ASP A 73 6.57 4.89 0.61
C ASP A 73 6.06 6.35 0.63
N GLU A 74 5.17 6.67 1.57
CA GLU A 74 4.68 8.02 1.87
C GLU A 74 5.60 8.84 2.81
N GLY A 75 6.79 8.33 3.14
CA GLY A 75 7.73 9.03 4.01
C GLY A 75 7.34 9.08 5.50
N ILE A 76 6.48 8.16 5.95
CA ILE A 76 5.99 8.05 7.32
C ILE A 76 6.62 6.84 8.01
N ASN A 77 7.32 7.09 9.12
CA ASN A 77 7.79 6.05 10.02
C ASN A 77 6.77 5.86 11.15
N LEU A 78 5.83 4.94 10.95
CA LEU A 78 4.76 4.69 11.91
C LEU A 78 5.20 3.71 13.00
N LEU A 79 5.36 4.22 14.22
CA LEU A 79 5.63 3.42 15.40
C LEU A 79 4.30 2.97 16.02
N GLY A 80 3.98 1.69 15.90
CA GLY A 80 2.91 1.08 16.70
C GLY A 80 3.24 1.15 18.19
N TYR A 81 2.23 1.20 19.05
CA TYR A 81 2.41 1.17 20.51
C TYR A 81 3.35 0.02 20.98
N ASN A 82 3.33 -1.13 20.30
CA ASN A 82 4.23 -2.26 20.54
C ASN A 82 5.62 -2.15 19.87
N ALA A 83 5.82 -1.27 18.88
CA ALA A 83 7.11 -1.06 18.21
C ALA A 83 8.07 -0.20 19.06
N THR A 84 7.56 0.55 20.04
CA THR A 84 8.40 1.25 21.02
C THR A 84 8.97 0.36 22.11
N LYS A 85 8.59 -0.93 22.18
CA LYS A 85 9.33 -1.92 22.98
C LYS A 85 10.57 -2.37 22.20
N ARG A 86 11.49 -1.44 21.95
CA ARG A 86 12.90 -1.81 21.72
C ARG A 86 13.32 -2.51 23.01
N PRO A 87 13.76 -3.78 22.99
CA PRO A 87 14.16 -4.47 24.20
C PRO A 87 15.30 -3.67 24.82
N GLU A 88 15.03 -3.05 25.97
CA GLU A 88 15.96 -2.28 26.78
C GLU A 88 17.28 -3.02 27.04
N TRP A 89 17.26 -4.35 26.94
CA TRP A 89 18.42 -5.26 26.91
C TRP A 89 19.51 -4.90 25.89
N GLN A 90 19.22 -4.17 24.80
CA GLN A 90 20.25 -3.70 23.88
C GLN A 90 20.98 -2.43 24.37
N SER A 91 20.34 -1.63 25.22
CA SER A 91 20.94 -0.43 25.84
C SER A 91 21.83 -0.79 27.03
N VAL A 92 21.38 -1.70 27.90
CA VAL A 92 22.16 -2.14 29.08
C VAL A 92 23.42 -2.93 28.72
N ARG A 93 23.48 -3.58 27.55
CA ARG A 93 24.70 -4.29 27.09
C ARG A 93 25.83 -3.36 26.66
N GLY A 94 25.57 -2.06 26.46
CA GLY A 94 26.61 -1.06 26.20
C GLY A 94 27.36 -0.62 27.47
N LEU A 95 26.71 -0.67 28.64
CA LEU A 95 27.29 -0.22 29.91
C LEU A 95 28.28 -1.24 30.51
N TRP A 96 28.11 -2.53 30.23
CA TRP A 96 29.03 -3.58 30.70
C TRP A 96 30.28 -3.76 29.84
N ARG A 97 30.41 -3.03 28.73
CA ARG A 97 31.61 -3.04 27.87
C ARG A 97 32.56 -1.86 28.15
N ALA A 98 32.20 -0.99 29.09
CA ALA A 98 32.95 0.20 29.48
C ALA A 98 33.53 0.13 30.90
N ILE A 99 33.57 -1.07 31.49
CA ILE A 99 34.29 -1.43 32.72
C ILE A 99 35.25 -2.55 32.34
#